data_AF-A0A2G9XQT1-F1
#
_entry.id   AF-A0A2G9XQT1-F1
#
_cell.length_a   1.000
_cell.length_b   1.000
_cell.length_c   1.000
_cell.angle_alpha   90.00
_cell.angle_beta   90.00
_cell.angle_gamma   90.00
#
_symmetry.space_group_name_H-M   'P 1'
#
loop_
_entity.id
_entity.type
_entity.pdbx_description
1 polymer ?
#
loop_
_entity_poly.entity_id
_entity_poly.type
_entity_poly.pdbx_seq_one_letter_code
_entity_poly.pdbx_strand_id
1 'polypeptide(L)' 'MEKAANASNKAKWTVMVYMAGDNNLDGAALRDIAEMAKVGSTKDVNVLVQLDRIEDKLTRRFRIT' A
#
# COMPACT_ATOMS: atom_id res chain seq x y z
N MET A 1 32.76 13.12 20.70
CA MET A 1 32.23 13.50 19.37
C MET A 1 31.46 12.30 18.84
N GLU A 2 30.13 12.32 19.00
CA GLU A 2 29.25 11.24 18.53
C GLU A 2 28.86 11.55 17.08
N LYS A 3 29.37 10.76 16.12
CA LYS A 3 29.00 10.87 14.70
C LYS A 3 27.96 9.79 14.37
N ALA A 4 26.71 10.25 14.29
CA ALA A 4 25.62 9.91 13.37
C ALA A 4 25.60 8.52 12.68
N ALA A 5 24.45 7.84 12.79
CA ALA A 5 23.53 7.71 11.66
C ALA A 5 22.17 7.20 12.15
N ASN A 6 21.14 8.03 12.04
CA ASN A 6 19.74 7.58 12.02
C ASN A 6 19.57 6.83 10.68
N ALA A 7 20.00 5.57 10.63
CA ALA A 7 19.70 4.69 9.52
C ALA A 7 18.18 4.55 9.52
N SER A 8 17.50 5.28 8.62
CA SER A 8 16.11 4.98 8.35
C SER A 8 16.07 3.48 8.05
N ASN A 9 15.35 2.72 8.88
CA ASN A 9 15.20 1.28 8.69
C ASN A 9 14.46 1.06 7.37
N LYS A 10 15.20 1.09 6.27
CA LYS A 10 14.70 0.95 4.92
C LYS A 10 14.26 -0.50 4.81
N ALA A 11 12.97 -0.69 4.54
CA ALA A 11 12.45 -2.01 4.24
C ALA A 11 13.27 -2.64 3.10
N LYS A 12 13.51 -3.95 3.20
CA LYS A 12 14.23 -4.72 2.18
C LYS A 12 13.48 -4.74 0.86
N TRP A 13 12.15 -4.74 0.93
CA TRP A 13 11.28 -4.80 -0.23
C TRP A 13 10.14 -3.78 -0.16
N THR A 14 9.74 -3.30 -1.32
CA THR A 14 8.46 -2.62 -1.52
C THR A 14 7.69 -3.38 -2.59
N VAL A 15 6.49 -3.82 -2.23
CA VAL A 15 5.52 -4.39 -3.16
C VAL A 15 4.46 -3.32 -3.43
N MET A 16 4.31 -2.91 -4.68
CA MET A 16 3.24 -2.01 -5.09
C MET A 16 2.21 -2.81 -5.89
N VAL A 17 0.99 -2.84 -5.38
CA VAL A 17 -0.17 -3.41 -6.06
C VAL A 17 -0.90 -2.27 -6.76
N TYR A 18 -0.94 -2.32 -8.09
CA TYR A 18 -1.75 -1.40 -8.89
C TYR A 18 -3.10 -2.05 -9.18
N MET A 19 -4.18 -1.37 -8.82
CA MET A 19 -5.56 -1.83 -9.00
C MET A 19 -6.30 -0.85 -9.92
N ALA A 20 -6.57 -1.28 -11.15
CA ALA A 20 -7.47 -0.58 -12.06
C ALA A 20 -8.93 -0.92 -11.68
N GLY A 21 -9.43 -0.25 -10.64
CA GLY A 21 -10.74 -0.50 -10.04
C GLY A 21 -11.87 0.32 -10.67
N ASP A 22 -11.62 1.15 -11.68
CA ASP A 22 -12.65 1.88 -12.43
C ASP A 22 -13.46 0.94 -13.36
N ASN A 23 -14.12 -0.05 -12.75
CA ASN A 23 -15.00 -1.04 -13.37
C ASN A 23 -15.84 -1.74 -12.28
N ASN A 24 -16.53 -2.84 -12.63
CA ASN A 24 -17.38 -3.59 -11.71
C ASN A 24 -16.62 -4.33 -10.59
N LEU A 25 -15.28 -4.26 -10.54
CA LEU A 25 -14.44 -4.81 -9.47
C LEU A 25 -14.08 -3.78 -8.39
N ASP A 26 -14.54 -2.53 -8.44
CA ASP A 26 -14.24 -1.49 -7.42
C ASP A 26 -14.47 -1.99 -5.98
N GLY A 27 -15.64 -2.59 -5.72
CA GLY A 27 -15.95 -3.15 -4.41
C GLY A 27 -15.10 -4.37 -4.03
N ALA A 28 -14.61 -5.13 -5.01
CA ALA A 28 -13.66 -6.23 -4.77
C ALA A 28 -12.28 -5.67 -4.39
N ALA A 29 -11.80 -4.63 -5.07
CA ALA A 29 -10.53 -3.99 -4.74
C ALA A 29 -10.50 -3.47 -3.29
N LEU A 30 -11.60 -2.92 -2.78
CA LEU A 30 -11.71 -2.52 -1.37
C LEU A 30 -11.65 -3.70 -0.40
N ARG A 31 -12.30 -4.83 -0.74
CA ARG A 31 -12.23 -6.05 0.07
C ARG A 31 -10.81 -6.62 0.09
N ASP A 32 -10.14 -6.67 -1.05
CA ASP A 32 -8.75 -7.15 -1.16
C ASP A 32 -7.80 -6.25 -0.34
N ILE A 33 -8.01 -4.94 -0.33
CA ILE A 33 -7.26 -4.00 0.53
C ILE A 33 -7.47 -4.34 2.01
N ALA A 34 -8.71 -4.59 2.43
CA ALA A 34 -9.02 -4.98 3.80
C ALA A 34 -8.40 -6.34 4.18
N GLU A 35 -8.30 -7.27 3.22
CA GLU A 35 -7.62 -8.54 3.42
C GLU A 35 -6.10 -8.38 3.57
N MET A 36 -5.47 -7.54 2.73
CA MET A 36 -4.04 -7.20 2.87
C MET A 36 -3.75 -6.52 4.22
N ALA A 37 -4.67 -5.67 4.70
CA ALA A 37 -4.55 -4.99 5.99
C ALA A 37 -4.60 -5.95 7.19
N LYS A 38 -5.06 -7.20 7.03
CA LYS A 38 -4.98 -8.21 8.11
C LYS A 38 -3.53 -8.55 8.49
N VAL A 39 -2.57 -8.35 7.58
CA VAL A 39 -1.13 -8.59 7.81
C VAL A 39 -0.35 -7.27 7.83
N GLY A 40 -0.66 -6.34 6.93
CA GLY A 40 -0.03 -5.03 6.91
C GLY A 40 1.41 -4.99 6.40
N SER A 41 1.97 -3.78 6.34
CA SER A 41 3.41 -3.59 6.13
C SER A 41 4.19 -3.97 7.38
N THR A 42 5.40 -4.50 7.19
CA THR A 42 6.33 -4.81 8.29
C THR A 42 7.55 -3.89 8.25
N LYS A 43 8.48 -4.06 9.19
CA LYS A 43 9.79 -3.37 9.15
C LYS A 43 10.63 -3.74 7.92
N ASP A 44 10.43 -4.95 7.39
CA ASP A 44 11.27 -5.50 6.30
C ASP A 44 10.57 -5.39 4.93
N VAL A 45 9.25 -5.22 4.88
CA VAL A 45 8.45 -5.16 3.64
C VAL A 45 7.40 -4.06 3.72
N ASN A 46 7.46 -3.10 2.78
CA ASN A 46 6.37 -2.16 2.55
C ASN A 46 5.37 -2.74 1.56
N VAL A 47 4.09 -2.66 1.88
CA VAL A 47 2.98 -2.96 0.95
C VAL A 47 2.26 -1.66 0.64
N LEU A 48 2.27 -1.27 -0.63
CA LEU A 48 1.56 -0.10 -1.14
C LEU A 48 0.47 -0.55 -2.10
N VAL A 49 -0.68 0.11 -2.05
CA VAL A 49 -1.75 -0.08 -3.03
C VAL A 49 -2.02 1.24 -3.72
N GLN A 50 -2.01 1.25 -5.05
CA GLN A 50 -2.54 2.34 -5.85
C GLN A 50 -3.86 1.88 -6.48
N LEU A 51 -4.96 2.48 -6.06
CA LEU A 51 -6.30 2.13 -6.51
C LEU A 51 -6.93 3.31 -7.24
N ASP A 52 -7.37 3.05 -8.46
CA ASP A 52 -8.23 3.92 -9.26
C ASP A 52 -9.68 3.46 -9.12
N ARG A 53 -10.58 4.33 -8.64
CA ARG A 53 -11.96 3.94 -8.26
C ARG A 53 -13.02 4.43 -9.23
N ILE A 54 -14.05 3.62 -9.47
CA ILE A 54 -15.22 4.04 -10.27
C ILE A 54 -16.13 5.02 -9.50
N GLU A 55 -16.23 4.87 -8.18
CA GLU A 55 -17.21 5.60 -7.35
C GLU A 55 -16.95 7.11 -7.34
N ASP A 56 -15.69 7.51 -7.21
CA ASP A 56 -15.29 8.92 -7.13
C ASP A 56 -14.31 9.36 -8.22
N LYS A 57 -13.90 8.46 -9.11
CA LYS A 57 -12.98 8.73 -10.24
C LYS A 57 -11.63 9.30 -9.79
N LEU A 58 -11.20 8.92 -8.58
CA LEU A 58 -9.92 9.33 -8.02
C LEU A 58 -8.99 8.13 -7.91
N THR A 59 -7.72 8.37 -8.25
CA THR A 59 -6.64 7.46 -7.93
C THR A 59 -6.01 7.83 -6.60
N ARG A 60 -5.96 6.88 -5.65
CA ARG A 60 -5.31 7.06 -4.35
C ARG A 60 -4.23 6.02 -4.12
N ARG A 61 -3.20 6.40 -3.35
CA ARG A 61 -2.16 5.49 -2.88
C ARG A 61 -2.25 5.32 -1.37
N PHE A 62 -2.30 4.07 -0.94
CA PHE A 62 -2.36 3.66 0.45
C PHE A 62 -1.07 2.93 0.82
N ARG A 63 -0.56 3.20 2.02
CA ARG A 63 0.36 2.27 2.68
C ARG A 63 -0.49 1.35 3.54
N ILE A 64 -0.41 0.06 3.29
CA ILE A 64 -1.19 -0.93 4.03
C ILE A 64 -0.54 -1.11 5.41
N THR A 65 -1.30 -0.92 6.47
CA THR A 65 -0.84 -0.99 7.87
C THR A 65 -1.64 -2.01 8.64
#